data_AF-A0A412HAS8-F1
#
_entry.id   AF-A0A412HAS8-F1
#
_cell.length_a   1.000
_cell.length_b   1.000
_cell.length_c   1.000
_cell.angle_alpha   90.00
_cell.angle_beta   90.00
_cell.angle_gamma   90.00
#
_symmetry.space_group_name_H-M   'P 1'
#
loop_
_entity.id
_entity.type
_entity.pdbx_description
1 polymer ?
#
loop_
_entity_poly.entity_id
_entity_poly.type
_entity_poly.pdbx_seq_one_letter_code
_entity_poly.pdbx_strand_id
1 'polypeptide(L)'
;MSAGFKYNIEPEPSIEERYDVSTGVRRRGPYKLETTNLVAGSFLPSFTPIAADLVKKTAQVAIRVEVYEKFTTGSNTTLKIKKNSLAYVGMHLGNGSHGATINSIDKSNKDFDKLTLSADFGETLEAGIVLYEATAVSGTTPKVIANSALYGRVQVEEGIVLVALLMRAFEIEPTKLVMPFSDIDKANMPHFQFNAPDVTQSGKAVVAKASSSQDGLMSKEDKAKLDGIASQANKFTLSAATSSALGGVKQGVKVDDATGQEDAHTKLNALLASLRTAGVIASK
;
A
#
# COMPACT_ATOMS: atom_id res chain seq x y z
N MET A 1 -67.20 -14.38 20.16
CA MET A 1 -65.81 -14.50 20.63
C MET A 1 -65.20 -13.11 20.61
N SER A 2 -64.72 -12.62 21.77
CA SER A 2 -64.08 -11.31 21.88
C SER A 2 -62.85 -11.25 20.97
N ALA A 3 -62.71 -10.18 20.19
CA ALA A 3 -61.55 -9.95 19.33
C ALA A 3 -60.31 -9.78 20.24
N GLY A 4 -59.49 -10.81 20.35
CA GLY A 4 -58.26 -10.78 21.12
C GLY A 4 -57.33 -9.70 20.59
N PHE A 5 -56.84 -8.85 21.49
CA PHE A 5 -55.80 -7.87 21.19
C PHE A 5 -54.56 -8.61 20.68
N LYS A 6 -54.21 -8.39 19.41
CA LYS A 6 -52.93 -8.81 18.86
C LYS A 6 -51.89 -7.77 19.22
N TYR A 7 -50.99 -8.12 20.13
CA TYR A 7 -49.78 -7.34 20.38
C TYR A 7 -48.81 -7.59 19.23
N ASN A 8 -48.86 -6.76 18.18
CA ASN A 8 -47.77 -6.63 17.22
C ASN A 8 -46.63 -5.88 17.92
N ILE A 9 -45.92 -6.57 18.81
CA ILE A 9 -44.61 -6.12 19.26
C ILE A 9 -43.69 -6.47 18.10
N GLU A 10 -43.41 -5.51 17.23
CA GLU A 10 -42.27 -5.63 16.33
C GLU A 10 -41.04 -5.91 17.21
N PRO A 11 -40.29 -6.99 16.95
CA PRO A 11 -39.10 -7.28 17.76
C PRO A 11 -38.20 -6.04 17.74
N GLU A 12 -37.67 -5.66 18.90
CA GLU A 12 -36.75 -4.52 18.97
C GLU A 12 -35.66 -4.73 17.92
N PRO A 13 -35.39 -3.72 17.07
CA PRO A 13 -34.36 -3.85 16.05
C PRO A 13 -33.06 -4.20 16.75
N SER A 14 -32.51 -5.37 16.46
CA SER A 14 -31.22 -5.78 16.98
C SER A 14 -30.22 -4.67 16.66
N ILE A 15 -29.60 -4.09 17.68
CA ILE A 15 -28.53 -3.11 17.48
C ILE A 15 -27.38 -3.88 16.85
N GLU A 16 -27.28 -3.82 15.53
CA GLU A 16 -26.23 -4.50 14.80
C GLU A 16 -24.90 -3.80 15.13
N GLU A 17 -24.11 -4.45 15.98
CA GLU A 17 -22.82 -3.95 16.42
C GLU A 17 -21.85 -3.97 15.24
N ARG A 18 -21.41 -2.78 14.82
CA ARG A 18 -20.50 -2.59 13.69
C ARG A 18 -19.04 -2.81 14.05
N TYR A 19 -18.73 -2.71 15.34
CA TYR A 19 -17.42 -2.84 15.97
C TYR A 19 -17.62 -3.18 17.45
N ASP A 20 -16.61 -3.72 18.13
CA ASP A 20 -16.69 -3.99 19.57
C ASP A 20 -16.79 -2.65 20.34
N VAL A 21 -17.98 -2.39 20.90
CA VAL A 21 -18.31 -1.13 21.58
C VAL A 21 -17.34 -0.83 22.73
N SER A 22 -16.79 -1.85 23.39
CA SER A 22 -15.84 -1.69 24.50
C SER A 22 -14.50 -1.09 24.05
N THR A 23 -14.14 -1.27 22.78
CA THR A 23 -12.89 -0.77 22.19
C THR A 23 -13.02 0.65 21.63
N GLY A 24 -14.27 1.10 21.42
CA GLY A 24 -14.65 2.39 20.88
C GLY A 24 -14.32 3.55 21.82
N VAL A 25 -13.21 4.25 21.56
CA VAL A 25 -12.84 5.42 22.35
C VAL A 25 -13.21 6.69 21.62
N ARG A 26 -14.03 7.53 22.27
CA ARG A 26 -14.37 8.86 21.77
C ARG A 26 -13.15 9.78 21.82
N ARG A 27 -12.94 10.49 20.73
CA ARG A 27 -12.01 11.61 20.66
C ARG A 27 -12.54 12.76 21.53
N ARG A 28 -11.63 13.42 22.27
CA ARG A 28 -12.00 14.53 23.17
C ARG A 28 -12.43 15.77 22.38
N GLY A 29 -13.52 16.38 22.85
CA GLY A 29 -14.08 17.63 22.33
C GLY A 29 -14.98 17.44 21.09
N PRO A 30 -15.95 18.34 20.89
CA PRO A 30 -16.73 18.38 19.65
C PRO A 30 -15.89 18.93 18.48
N TYR A 31 -16.24 18.52 17.27
CA TYR A 31 -15.68 19.05 16.03
C TYR A 31 -16.79 19.69 15.20
N LYS A 32 -16.52 20.83 14.58
CA LYS A 32 -17.44 21.49 13.65
C LYS A 32 -17.46 20.72 12.34
N LEU A 33 -18.62 20.18 11.97
CA LEU A 33 -18.80 19.47 10.70
C LEU A 33 -18.85 20.48 9.54
N GLU A 34 -18.05 20.21 8.50
CA GLU A 34 -18.16 20.88 7.21
C GLU A 34 -19.35 20.29 6.46
N THR A 35 -20.41 21.07 6.32
CA THR A 35 -21.68 20.64 5.70
C THR A 35 -21.76 20.91 4.20
N THR A 36 -20.69 21.47 3.61
CA THR A 36 -20.60 21.73 2.16
C THR A 36 -20.86 20.43 1.37
N ASN A 37 -21.77 20.51 0.39
CA ASN A 37 -22.22 19.38 -0.44
C ASN A 37 -22.94 18.24 0.30
N LEU A 38 -23.26 18.42 1.58
CA LEU A 38 -24.19 17.55 2.30
C LEU A 38 -25.61 18.11 2.22
N VAL A 39 -26.60 17.22 2.17
CA VAL A 39 -28.01 17.62 2.08
C VAL A 39 -28.52 17.98 3.47
N ALA A 40 -28.95 19.23 3.68
CA ALA A 40 -29.58 19.64 4.93
C ALA A 40 -30.85 18.83 5.22
N GLY A 41 -31.08 18.53 6.50
CA GLY A 41 -32.16 17.65 6.98
C GLY A 41 -31.84 16.16 6.88
N SER A 42 -30.79 15.74 6.17
CA SER A 42 -30.37 14.34 6.09
C SER A 42 -29.63 13.88 7.35
N PHE A 43 -29.52 12.57 7.56
CA PHE A 43 -28.78 11.99 8.68
C PHE A 43 -27.52 11.29 8.21
N LEU A 44 -26.38 11.66 8.79
CA LEU A 44 -25.15 10.90 8.70
C LEU A 44 -25.23 9.70 9.67
N PRO A 45 -25.05 8.46 9.19
CA PRO A 45 -25.02 7.30 10.05
C PRO A 45 -23.79 7.32 10.97
N SER A 46 -23.87 6.62 12.10
CA SER A 46 -22.68 6.34 12.91
C SER A 46 -21.60 5.68 12.04
N PHE A 47 -20.34 5.80 12.45
CA PHE A 47 -19.19 5.24 11.73
C PHE A 47 -19.00 5.78 10.29
N THR A 48 -19.57 6.93 9.94
CA THR A 48 -19.24 7.63 8.69
C THR A 48 -17.74 8.00 8.70
N PRO A 49 -17.01 7.80 7.58
CA PRO A 49 -15.59 8.18 7.47
C PRO A 49 -15.39 9.71 7.55
N ILE A 50 -14.51 10.17 8.45
CA ILE A 50 -14.26 11.59 8.74
C ILE A 50 -12.76 11.90 8.72
N ALA A 51 -12.40 13.01 8.10
CA ALA A 51 -11.12 13.68 8.30
C ALA A 51 -11.27 14.75 9.39
N ALA A 52 -10.67 14.50 10.56
CA ALA A 52 -10.65 15.42 11.68
C ALA A 52 -9.41 16.32 11.63
N ASP A 53 -9.59 17.64 11.71
CA ASP A 53 -8.53 18.61 11.97
C ASP A 53 -8.48 18.90 13.48
N LEU A 54 -7.41 18.45 14.13
CA LEU A 54 -7.24 18.58 15.58
C LEU A 54 -6.95 20.02 16.02
N VAL A 55 -6.39 20.84 15.11
CA VAL A 55 -5.98 22.22 15.36
C VAL A 55 -7.17 23.13 15.20
N LYS A 56 -7.87 23.05 14.06
CA LYS A 56 -9.04 23.88 13.76
C LYS A 56 -10.32 23.39 14.41
N LYS A 57 -10.32 22.16 14.96
CA LYS A 57 -11.51 21.49 15.49
C LYS A 57 -12.63 21.38 14.46
N THR A 58 -12.27 21.06 13.21
CA THR A 58 -13.22 20.80 12.12
C THR A 58 -13.23 19.33 11.73
N ALA A 59 -14.34 18.89 11.14
CA ALA A 59 -14.55 17.53 10.67
C ALA A 59 -15.11 17.58 9.25
N GLN A 60 -14.43 16.96 8.31
CA GLN A 60 -14.89 16.85 6.93
C GLN A 60 -15.25 15.40 6.60
N VAL A 61 -16.40 15.19 5.96
CA VAL A 61 -16.79 13.86 5.51
C VAL A 61 -15.92 13.43 4.34
N ALA A 62 -15.32 12.25 4.44
CA ALA A 62 -14.65 11.61 3.32
C ALA A 62 -15.69 10.85 2.50
N ILE A 63 -16.24 11.47 1.45
CA ILE A 63 -17.31 10.86 0.66
C ILE A 63 -16.76 9.65 -0.11
N ARG A 64 -17.40 8.50 0.10
CA ARG A 64 -17.10 7.20 -0.54
C ARG A 64 -18.35 6.64 -1.18
N VAL A 65 -18.14 5.94 -2.29
CA VAL A 65 -19.21 5.38 -3.11
C VAL A 65 -18.84 3.95 -3.47
N GLU A 66 -19.70 2.98 -3.13
CA GLU A 66 -19.47 1.58 -3.46
C GLU A 66 -20.23 1.20 -4.73
N VAL A 67 -19.53 0.54 -5.66
CA VAL A 67 -20.07 0.05 -6.93
C VAL A 67 -21.05 -1.10 -6.64
N TYR A 68 -22.29 -0.98 -7.11
CA TYR A 68 -23.34 -1.96 -6.84
C TYR A 68 -23.24 -3.18 -7.76
N GLU A 69 -22.98 -2.96 -9.04
CA GLU A 69 -22.83 -4.01 -10.04
C GLU A 69 -21.63 -3.70 -10.95
N LYS A 70 -21.12 -4.73 -11.62
CA LYS A 70 -19.99 -4.59 -12.54
C LYS A 70 -20.24 -3.50 -13.58
N PHE A 71 -19.33 -2.54 -13.64
CA PHE A 71 -19.26 -1.51 -14.68
C PHE A 71 -18.21 -1.92 -15.71
N THR A 72 -18.63 -2.12 -16.96
CA THR A 72 -17.72 -2.40 -18.07
C THR A 72 -17.35 -1.13 -18.80
N THR A 73 -16.05 -0.94 -19.07
CA THR A 73 -15.58 0.12 -19.95
C THR A 73 -15.99 -0.15 -21.41
N GLY A 74 -16.16 0.92 -22.20
CA GLY A 74 -16.53 0.82 -23.61
C GLY A 74 -17.57 1.86 -24.04
N SER A 75 -17.38 3.12 -23.64
CA SER A 75 -18.33 4.23 -23.82
C SER A 75 -19.57 4.17 -22.91
N ASN A 76 -19.51 3.41 -21.82
CA ASN A 76 -20.59 3.39 -20.83
C ASN A 76 -20.46 4.60 -19.92
N THR A 77 -21.54 5.39 -19.79
CA THR A 77 -21.60 6.54 -18.88
C THR A 77 -22.48 6.28 -17.67
N THR A 78 -23.03 5.07 -17.52
CA THR A 78 -23.95 4.74 -16.44
C THR A 78 -23.31 3.83 -15.41
N LEU A 79 -23.15 4.32 -14.19
CA LEU A 79 -22.58 3.60 -13.06
C LEU A 79 -23.64 3.41 -11.98
N LYS A 80 -23.86 2.18 -11.53
CA LYS A 80 -24.77 1.90 -10.40
C LYS A 80 -23.97 1.76 -9.12
N ILE A 81 -24.46 2.41 -8.08
CA ILE A 81 -23.80 2.50 -6.78
C ILE A 81 -24.77 2.10 -5.68
N LYS A 82 -24.24 1.67 -4.53
CA LYS A 82 -25.08 1.36 -3.36
C LYS A 82 -25.87 2.59 -2.91
N LYS A 83 -27.09 2.34 -2.44
CA LYS A 83 -27.98 3.37 -1.87
C LYS A 83 -27.32 4.10 -0.71
N ASN A 84 -27.86 5.29 -0.42
CA ASN A 84 -27.46 6.14 0.69
C ASN A 84 -26.00 6.61 0.61
N SER A 85 -25.41 6.52 -0.59
CA SER A 85 -24.14 7.17 -0.88
C SER A 85 -24.30 8.70 -0.81
N LEU A 86 -23.29 9.39 -0.27
CA LEU A 86 -23.26 10.85 -0.16
C LEU A 86 -22.81 11.54 -1.47
N ALA A 87 -23.00 10.87 -2.61
CA ALA A 87 -22.64 11.40 -3.93
C ALA A 87 -23.51 12.61 -4.28
N TYR A 88 -22.90 13.59 -4.96
CA TYR A 88 -23.57 14.81 -5.40
C TYR A 88 -23.18 15.17 -6.85
N VAL A 89 -24.00 15.98 -7.51
CA VAL A 89 -23.78 16.38 -8.91
C VAL A 89 -22.56 17.29 -9.03
N GLY A 90 -21.71 17.04 -10.02
CA GLY A 90 -20.43 17.73 -10.22
C GLY A 90 -19.26 17.14 -9.42
N MET A 91 -19.49 16.12 -8.59
CA MET A 91 -18.44 15.41 -7.88
C MET A 91 -17.55 14.63 -8.88
N HIS A 92 -16.23 14.66 -8.68
CA HIS A 92 -15.29 13.78 -9.38
C HIS A 92 -15.12 12.49 -8.58
N LEU A 93 -15.35 11.35 -9.22
CA LEU A 93 -15.02 10.04 -8.68
C LEU A 93 -13.60 9.66 -9.10
N GLY A 94 -12.91 8.91 -8.24
CA GLY A 94 -11.59 8.37 -8.55
C GLY A 94 -11.31 7.03 -7.88
N ASN A 95 -10.38 6.29 -8.48
CA ASN A 95 -9.86 5.02 -7.95
C ASN A 95 -8.33 4.99 -7.77
N GLY A 96 -7.63 6.08 -8.06
CA GLY A 96 -6.16 6.19 -7.97
C GLY A 96 -5.48 6.34 -9.33
N SER A 97 -6.14 5.88 -10.39
CA SER A 97 -5.62 5.91 -11.77
C SER A 97 -6.58 6.60 -12.73
N HIS A 98 -7.87 6.36 -12.54
CA HIS A 98 -8.95 6.81 -13.40
C HIS A 98 -10.03 7.54 -12.61
N GLY A 99 -10.79 8.38 -13.31
CA GLY A 99 -11.86 9.17 -12.72
C GLY A 99 -12.85 9.70 -13.74
N ALA A 100 -14.01 10.10 -13.23
CA ALA A 100 -15.09 10.67 -14.03
C ALA A 100 -15.94 11.64 -13.19
N THR A 101 -16.57 12.61 -13.85
CA THR A 101 -17.46 13.57 -13.19
C THR A 101 -18.90 13.09 -13.23
N ILE A 102 -19.63 13.27 -12.14
CA ILE A 102 -21.07 12.96 -12.07
C ILE A 102 -21.87 14.12 -12.66
N ASN A 103 -22.62 13.86 -13.74
CA ASN A 103 -23.53 14.82 -14.36
C ASN A 103 -24.93 14.79 -13.74
N SER A 104 -25.43 13.61 -13.38
CA SER A 104 -26.74 13.45 -12.76
C SER A 104 -26.81 12.20 -11.89
N ILE A 105 -27.76 12.21 -10.96
CA ILE A 105 -28.02 11.11 -10.02
C ILE A 105 -29.51 10.81 -10.04
N ASP A 106 -29.85 9.56 -10.35
CA ASP A 106 -31.20 9.02 -10.26
C ASP A 106 -31.30 8.12 -9.02
N LYS A 107 -32.19 8.49 -8.10
CA LYS A 107 -32.44 7.80 -6.81
C LYS A 107 -33.76 7.02 -6.77
N SER A 108 -34.43 6.87 -7.91
CA SER A 108 -35.77 6.27 -8.00
C SER A 108 -35.80 4.77 -7.65
N ASN A 109 -34.72 4.04 -7.93
CA ASN A 109 -34.61 2.62 -7.61
C ASN A 109 -34.38 2.42 -6.09
N LYS A 110 -34.95 1.34 -5.53
CA LYS A 110 -34.88 1.04 -4.09
C LYS A 110 -33.56 0.39 -3.68
N ASP A 111 -32.87 -0.27 -4.60
CA ASP A 111 -31.70 -1.11 -4.34
C ASP A 111 -30.37 -0.43 -4.69
N PHE A 112 -30.38 0.49 -5.66
CA PHE A 112 -29.19 1.25 -6.09
C PHE A 112 -29.53 2.69 -6.48
N ASP A 113 -28.51 3.56 -6.48
CA ASP A 113 -28.57 4.86 -7.14
C ASP A 113 -27.84 4.75 -8.48
N LYS A 114 -28.37 5.40 -9.52
CA LYS A 114 -27.77 5.42 -10.87
C LYS A 114 -27.10 6.76 -11.12
N LEU A 115 -25.80 6.73 -11.36
CA LEU A 115 -25.00 7.89 -11.75
C LEU A 115 -24.90 7.96 -13.27
N THR A 116 -25.06 9.16 -13.82
CA THR A 116 -24.66 9.47 -15.19
C THR A 116 -23.33 10.21 -15.14
N LEU A 117 -22.28 9.63 -15.70
CA LEU A 117 -20.93 10.16 -15.77
C LEU A 117 -20.73 11.03 -17.01
N SER A 118 -19.80 11.98 -16.95
CA SER A 118 -19.45 12.85 -18.07
C SER A 118 -18.73 12.13 -19.21
N ALA A 119 -18.06 11.03 -18.88
CA ALA A 119 -17.34 10.16 -19.80
C ALA A 119 -17.32 8.73 -19.22
N ASP A 120 -16.87 7.78 -20.02
CA ASP A 120 -16.53 6.44 -19.52
C ASP A 120 -15.49 6.55 -18.39
N PHE A 121 -15.61 5.71 -17.36
CA PHE A 121 -14.67 5.74 -16.23
C PHE A 121 -13.25 5.39 -16.68
N GLY A 122 -13.07 4.69 -17.80
CA GLY A 122 -11.77 4.31 -18.35
C GLY A 122 -11.20 3.02 -17.77
N GLU A 123 -11.95 2.34 -16.91
CA GLU A 123 -11.60 1.05 -16.32
C GLU A 123 -12.87 0.24 -16.03
N THR A 124 -12.76 -1.10 -16.06
CA THR A 124 -13.84 -1.98 -15.60
C THR A 124 -13.82 -2.04 -14.08
N LEU A 125 -14.95 -1.73 -13.44
CA LEU A 125 -15.09 -1.75 -11.99
C LEU A 125 -15.94 -2.95 -11.59
N GLU A 126 -15.41 -3.82 -10.74
CA GLU A 126 -16.17 -4.94 -10.18
C GLU A 126 -17.13 -4.47 -9.09
N ALA A 127 -18.18 -5.26 -8.82
CA ALA A 127 -19.09 -5.00 -7.72
C ALA A 127 -18.35 -5.01 -6.38
N GLY A 128 -18.69 -4.08 -5.49
CA GLY A 128 -18.05 -3.93 -4.18
C GLY A 128 -16.82 -3.02 -4.15
N ILE A 129 -16.33 -2.56 -5.32
CA ILE A 129 -15.24 -1.58 -5.36
C ILE A 129 -15.69 -0.25 -4.75
N VAL A 130 -14.86 0.31 -3.87
CA VAL A 130 -15.12 1.60 -3.21
C VAL A 130 -14.33 2.70 -3.93
N LEU A 131 -15.05 3.64 -4.53
CA LEU A 131 -14.52 4.85 -5.14
C LEU A 131 -14.52 6.01 -4.14
N TYR A 132 -13.63 6.97 -4.35
CA TYR A 132 -13.54 8.18 -3.53
C TYR A 132 -13.89 9.45 -4.30
N GLU A 133 -14.27 10.49 -3.57
CA GLU A 133 -14.28 11.86 -4.10
C GLU A 133 -12.85 12.31 -4.41
N ALA A 134 -12.59 12.62 -5.67
CA ALA A 134 -11.29 13.05 -6.17
C ALA A 134 -11.16 14.58 -6.21
N THR A 135 -9.92 15.07 -6.12
CA THR A 135 -9.62 16.51 -6.27
C THR A 135 -9.82 17.03 -7.69
N ALA A 136 -9.66 16.14 -8.68
CA ALA A 136 -9.70 16.46 -10.10
C ALA A 136 -10.30 15.31 -10.91
N VAL A 137 -10.73 15.60 -12.14
CA VAL A 137 -11.39 14.65 -13.05
C VAL A 137 -10.56 13.38 -13.29
N SER A 138 -9.22 13.48 -13.28
CA SER A 138 -8.32 12.33 -13.46
C SER A 138 -8.48 11.23 -12.39
N GLY A 139 -9.09 11.53 -11.24
CA GLY A 139 -9.37 10.52 -10.21
C GLY A 139 -8.15 10.01 -9.44
N THR A 140 -6.97 10.61 -9.61
CA THR A 140 -5.70 10.10 -9.06
C THR A 140 -5.50 10.34 -7.57
N THR A 141 -6.09 11.40 -7.03
CA THR A 141 -5.92 11.77 -5.61
C THR A 141 -7.27 11.99 -4.93
N PRO A 142 -7.50 11.38 -3.76
CA PRO A 142 -8.69 11.65 -2.96
C PRO A 142 -8.65 13.09 -2.43
N LYS A 143 -9.80 13.75 -2.43
CA LYS A 143 -9.94 15.11 -1.91
C LYS A 143 -9.83 15.17 -0.38
N VAL A 144 -10.34 14.14 0.27
CA VAL A 144 -10.37 14.01 1.73
C VAL A 144 -9.96 12.58 2.06
N ILE A 145 -9.04 12.42 3.01
CA ILE A 145 -8.61 11.13 3.53
C ILE A 145 -9.06 11.03 4.98
N ALA A 146 -9.86 10.02 5.32
CA ALA A 146 -10.36 9.87 6.67
C ALA A 146 -9.22 9.50 7.63
N ASN A 147 -9.29 10.04 8.84
CA ASN A 147 -8.38 9.72 9.95
C ASN A 147 -9.16 9.35 11.23
N SER A 148 -10.49 9.30 11.11
CA SER A 148 -11.44 9.14 12.20
C SER A 148 -12.79 8.67 11.63
N ALA A 149 -13.71 8.32 12.51
CA ALA A 149 -15.07 7.94 12.16
C ALA A 149 -16.08 8.66 13.06
N LEU A 150 -17.30 8.86 12.57
CA LEU A 150 -18.37 9.48 13.35
C LEU A 150 -18.80 8.56 14.51
N TYR A 151 -18.92 9.10 15.72
CA TYR A 151 -19.29 8.27 16.88
C TYR A 151 -20.77 7.88 16.89
N GLY A 152 -21.66 8.84 16.65
CA GLY A 152 -23.11 8.65 16.69
C GLY A 152 -23.76 9.10 15.39
N ARG A 153 -25.06 8.79 15.24
CA ARG A 153 -25.86 9.34 14.15
C ARG A 153 -26.02 10.85 14.34
N VAL A 154 -25.89 11.64 13.28
CA VAL A 154 -25.95 13.11 13.33
C VAL A 154 -26.86 13.62 12.21
N GLN A 155 -27.71 14.60 12.51
CA GLN A 155 -28.47 15.31 11.49
C GLN A 155 -27.63 16.45 10.90
N VAL A 156 -27.66 16.59 9.58
CA VAL A 156 -27.06 17.73 8.88
C VAL A 156 -28.04 18.89 8.94
N GLU A 157 -27.64 19.99 9.57
CA GLU A 157 -28.44 21.22 9.66
C GLU A 157 -27.78 22.33 8.82
N GLU A 158 -28.55 23.37 8.47
CA GLU A 158 -28.01 24.56 7.79
C GLU A 158 -27.07 25.40 8.69
N GLY A 159 -27.13 25.17 10.01
CA GLY A 159 -26.31 25.84 11.02
C GLY A 159 -25.02 25.12 11.38
N ILE A 160 -24.44 25.50 12.52
CA ILE A 160 -23.23 24.86 13.06
C ILE A 160 -23.59 23.48 13.60
N VAL A 161 -23.15 22.44 12.90
CA VAL A 161 -23.28 21.06 13.37
C VAL A 161 -22.01 20.65 14.11
N LEU A 162 -22.15 20.27 15.38
CA LEU A 162 -21.06 19.75 16.21
C LEU A 162 -21.14 18.23 16.31
N VAL A 163 -20.02 17.55 16.00
CA VAL A 163 -19.96 16.09 15.97
C VAL A 163 -18.97 15.53 16.96
N ALA A 164 -19.30 14.35 17.50
CA ALA A 164 -18.39 13.53 18.27
C ALA A 164 -17.75 12.49 17.35
N LEU A 165 -16.44 12.30 17.50
CA LEU A 165 -15.65 11.41 16.66
C LEU A 165 -15.05 10.26 17.46
N LEU A 166 -14.76 9.15 16.79
CA LEU A 166 -13.99 8.04 17.33
C LEU A 166 -12.50 8.26 17.12
N MET A 167 -11.70 8.04 18.16
CA MET A 167 -10.26 7.99 18.07
C MET A 167 -9.76 6.57 17.76
N ARG A 168 -10.51 5.56 18.22
CA ARG A 168 -10.14 4.13 18.12
C ARG A 168 -11.41 3.29 18.09
N ALA A 169 -11.38 2.21 17.30
CA ALA A 169 -12.39 1.14 17.31
C ALA A 169 -11.75 -0.15 16.76
N PHE A 170 -12.01 -1.30 17.37
CA PHE A 170 -11.48 -2.59 16.91
C PHE A 170 -12.61 -3.56 16.57
N GLU A 171 -12.23 -4.65 15.91
CA GLU A 171 -13.16 -5.68 15.42
C GLU A 171 -14.26 -5.13 14.53
N ILE A 172 -13.91 -4.17 13.67
CA ILE A 172 -14.87 -3.53 12.78
C ILE A 172 -15.23 -4.48 11.65
N GLU A 173 -16.51 -4.80 11.49
CA GLU A 173 -16.98 -5.67 10.40
C GLU A 173 -17.34 -4.83 9.16
N PRO A 174 -16.55 -4.85 8.07
CA PRO A 174 -16.77 -3.96 6.92
C PRO A 174 -18.12 -4.20 6.22
N THR A 175 -18.62 -5.43 6.24
CA THR A 175 -19.89 -5.82 5.62
C THR A 175 -21.12 -5.24 6.32
N LYS A 176 -21.00 -4.89 7.61
CA LYS A 176 -22.07 -4.27 8.41
C LYS A 176 -22.01 -2.73 8.38
N LEU A 177 -21.02 -2.15 7.71
CA LEU A 177 -20.89 -0.71 7.61
C LEU A 177 -21.88 -0.16 6.61
N VAL A 178 -22.67 0.83 7.04
CA VAL A 178 -23.56 1.58 6.16
C VAL A 178 -22.78 2.46 5.18
N MET A 179 -21.65 3.01 5.62
CA MET A 179 -20.75 3.82 4.80
C MET A 179 -19.43 3.07 4.58
N PRO A 180 -18.98 2.90 3.33
CA PRO A 180 -17.75 2.18 3.05
C PRO A 180 -16.52 3.03 3.39
N PHE A 181 -15.41 2.35 3.71
CA PHE A 181 -14.08 2.95 3.87
C PHE A 181 -13.20 2.50 2.71
N SER A 182 -12.49 3.44 2.07
CA SER A 182 -11.47 3.09 1.07
C SER A 182 -10.22 2.55 1.74
N ASP A 183 -9.37 1.85 1.01
CA ASP A 183 -8.12 1.32 1.57
C ASP A 183 -7.14 2.43 1.99
N ILE A 184 -7.19 3.58 1.30
CA ILE A 184 -6.40 4.77 1.65
C ILE A 184 -6.84 5.31 3.02
N ASP A 185 -8.15 5.29 3.32
CA ASP A 185 -8.66 5.70 4.63
C ASP A 185 -8.21 4.74 5.72
N LYS A 186 -8.36 3.44 5.48
CA LYS A 186 -7.96 2.39 6.45
C LYS A 186 -6.47 2.52 6.78
N ALA A 187 -5.63 2.76 5.77
CA ALA A 187 -4.20 2.97 5.96
C ALA A 187 -3.88 4.21 6.81
N ASN A 188 -4.72 5.25 6.75
CA ASN A 188 -4.56 6.47 7.52
C ASN A 188 -5.25 6.42 8.92
N MET A 189 -5.81 5.26 9.29
CA MET A 189 -6.53 5.05 10.55
C MET A 189 -5.84 3.96 11.41
N PRO A 190 -4.65 4.23 11.98
CA PRO A 190 -3.82 3.22 12.65
C PRO A 190 -4.42 2.63 13.93
N HIS A 191 -5.44 3.29 14.51
CA HIS A 191 -6.16 2.81 15.68
C HIS A 191 -7.52 2.22 15.34
N PHE A 192 -7.70 1.77 14.09
CA PHE A 192 -8.91 1.12 13.64
C PHE A 192 -8.58 -0.26 13.05
N GLN A 193 -9.15 -1.32 13.60
CA GLN A 193 -8.95 -2.68 13.12
C GLN A 193 -10.19 -3.15 12.37
N PHE A 194 -10.08 -3.25 11.05
CA PHE A 194 -11.12 -3.80 10.18
C PHE A 194 -10.93 -5.31 10.04
N ASN A 195 -11.92 -6.08 10.50
CA ASN A 195 -12.01 -7.53 10.33
C ASN A 195 -12.46 -7.83 8.89
N ALA A 196 -11.55 -7.72 7.92
CA ALA A 196 -11.83 -8.22 6.58
C ALA A 196 -11.51 -9.73 6.50
N PRO A 197 -12.30 -10.54 5.75
CA PRO A 197 -11.90 -11.90 5.38
C PRO A 197 -10.58 -11.94 4.58
N ASP A 198 -10.17 -10.82 3.97
CA ASP A 198 -8.92 -10.66 3.22
C ASP A 198 -8.02 -9.56 3.80
N VAL A 199 -7.77 -9.54 5.12
CA VAL A 199 -6.57 -8.86 5.63
C VAL A 199 -5.35 -9.67 5.22
N THR A 200 -4.99 -9.66 3.94
CA THR A 200 -3.57 -9.57 3.66
C THR A 200 -3.15 -8.27 4.29
N GLN A 201 -2.29 -8.33 5.32
CA GLN A 201 -1.59 -7.15 5.78
C GLN A 201 -0.95 -6.50 4.56
N SER A 202 -1.59 -5.50 3.98
CA SER A 202 -1.06 -4.65 2.90
C SER A 202 0.07 -3.76 3.41
N GLY A 203 0.56 -4.04 4.62
CA GLY A 203 1.79 -3.53 5.22
C GLY A 203 2.91 -4.56 5.33
N LYS A 204 2.83 -5.75 4.71
CA LYS A 204 4.09 -6.44 4.37
C LYS A 204 4.70 -5.62 3.25
N ALA A 205 5.54 -4.65 3.60
CA ALA A 205 6.36 -3.93 2.64
C ALA A 205 6.96 -4.99 1.70
N VAL A 206 6.48 -5.02 0.46
CA VAL A 206 7.10 -5.85 -0.57
C VAL A 206 8.42 -5.16 -0.84
N VAL A 207 9.42 -5.49 -0.02
CA VAL A 207 10.74 -4.92 -0.18
C VAL A 207 11.23 -5.41 -1.53
N ALA A 208 11.46 -4.48 -2.44
CA ALA A 208 11.97 -4.80 -3.76
C ALA A 208 13.24 -5.63 -3.59
N LYS A 209 13.37 -6.70 -4.37
CA LYS A 209 14.61 -7.48 -4.38
C LYS A 209 15.73 -6.56 -4.85
N ALA A 210 16.87 -6.58 -4.15
CA ALA A 210 18.04 -5.86 -4.61
C ALA A 210 18.45 -6.38 -5.99
N SER A 211 18.69 -5.45 -6.92
CA SER A 211 19.15 -5.73 -8.28
C SER A 211 20.40 -4.92 -8.58
N SER A 212 21.01 -5.15 -9.74
CA SER A 212 22.13 -4.32 -10.21
C SER A 212 21.75 -2.85 -10.46
N SER A 213 20.44 -2.53 -10.49
CA SER A 213 19.91 -1.19 -10.79
C SER A 213 19.06 -0.57 -9.69
N GLN A 214 18.71 -1.33 -8.64
CA GLN A 214 17.81 -0.87 -7.58
C GLN A 214 18.22 -1.42 -6.22
N ASP A 215 18.19 -0.56 -5.21
CA ASP A 215 18.37 -0.94 -3.81
C ASP A 215 17.21 -1.80 -3.32
N GLY A 216 17.53 -2.75 -2.43
CA GLY A 216 16.54 -3.57 -1.72
C GLY A 216 16.85 -3.62 -0.22
N LEU A 217 16.84 -4.81 0.39
CA LEU A 217 17.34 -5.01 1.76
C LEU A 217 18.87 -4.82 1.90
N MET A 218 19.57 -4.83 0.77
CA MET A 218 20.98 -4.48 0.63
C MET A 218 21.11 -3.44 -0.48
N SER A 219 22.16 -2.62 -0.45
CA SER A 219 22.42 -1.64 -1.51
C SER A 219 22.68 -2.32 -2.85
N LYS A 220 22.37 -1.64 -3.96
CA LYS A 220 22.72 -2.09 -5.32
C LYS A 220 24.23 -2.23 -5.46
N GLU A 221 25.01 -1.37 -4.79
CA GLU A 221 26.46 -1.44 -4.78
C GLU A 221 26.97 -2.73 -4.12
N ASP A 222 26.41 -3.13 -2.99
CA ASP A 222 26.81 -4.38 -2.32
C ASP A 222 26.28 -5.60 -3.07
N LYS A 223 25.11 -5.50 -3.69
CA LYS A 223 24.57 -6.57 -4.55
C LYS A 223 25.47 -6.82 -5.76
N ALA A 224 25.96 -5.76 -6.40
CA ALA A 224 26.88 -5.85 -7.52
C ALA A 224 28.22 -6.52 -7.16
N LYS A 225 28.72 -6.34 -5.93
CA LYS A 225 29.93 -7.04 -5.46
C LYS A 225 29.73 -8.55 -5.29
N LEU A 226 28.50 -8.98 -5.00
CA LEU A 226 28.16 -10.40 -4.84
C LEU A 226 27.76 -11.07 -6.17
N ASP A 227 27.47 -10.30 -7.21
CA ASP A 227 27.11 -10.83 -8.52
C ASP A 227 28.30 -11.56 -9.16
N GLY A 228 28.06 -12.80 -9.61
CA GLY A 228 29.08 -13.64 -10.26
C GLY A 228 29.99 -14.41 -9.30
N ILE A 229 29.82 -14.29 -7.98
CA ILE A 229 30.52 -15.13 -7.01
C ILE A 229 29.94 -16.55 -7.06
N ALA A 230 30.73 -17.52 -7.49
CA ALA A 230 30.32 -18.93 -7.50
C ALA A 230 29.97 -19.42 -6.08
N SER A 231 29.01 -20.35 -5.98
CA SER A 231 28.68 -20.98 -4.71
C SER A 231 29.94 -21.57 -4.06
N GLN A 232 30.20 -21.21 -2.80
CA GLN A 232 31.39 -21.60 -2.03
C GLN A 232 32.74 -20.97 -2.44
N ALA A 233 32.73 -19.83 -3.15
CA ALA A 233 33.96 -19.09 -3.39
C ALA A 233 34.57 -18.54 -2.08
N ASN A 234 35.61 -19.19 -1.59
CA ASN A 234 36.41 -18.71 -0.47
C ASN A 234 37.49 -17.74 -0.99
N LYS A 235 37.82 -16.70 -0.22
CA LYS A 235 38.97 -15.82 -0.51
C LYS A 235 40.25 -16.66 -0.42
N PHE A 236 40.77 -17.10 -1.57
CA PHE A 236 42.03 -17.82 -1.66
C PHE A 236 43.13 -16.90 -2.18
N THR A 237 44.15 -16.65 -1.37
CA THR A 237 45.37 -15.95 -1.78
C THR A 237 46.50 -16.96 -1.84
N LEU A 238 47.08 -17.18 -3.03
CA LEU A 238 48.23 -18.06 -3.19
C LEU A 238 49.48 -17.37 -2.63
N SER A 239 49.96 -17.85 -1.49
CA SER A 239 51.23 -17.39 -0.89
C SER A 239 52.44 -17.90 -1.68
N ALA A 240 53.57 -17.19 -1.58
CA ALA A 240 54.83 -17.64 -2.16
C ALA A 240 55.34 -18.91 -1.46
N ALA A 241 55.98 -19.80 -2.22
CA ALA A 241 56.61 -21.00 -1.67
C ALA A 241 57.73 -20.62 -0.67
N THR A 242 57.84 -21.37 0.42
CA THR A 242 58.94 -21.27 1.37
C THR A 242 59.58 -22.64 1.59
N SER A 243 60.71 -22.70 2.30
CA SER A 243 61.34 -23.97 2.66
C SER A 243 60.50 -24.84 3.60
N SER A 244 59.47 -24.27 4.24
CA SER A 244 58.62 -24.94 5.24
C SER A 244 57.13 -24.99 4.87
N ALA A 245 56.72 -24.36 3.76
CA ALA A 245 55.33 -24.29 3.34
C ALA A 245 55.18 -24.33 1.81
N LEU A 246 54.19 -25.08 1.34
CA LEU A 246 53.80 -25.10 -0.06
C LEU A 246 53.25 -23.73 -0.48
N GLY A 247 53.60 -23.29 -1.69
CA GLY A 247 53.14 -22.03 -2.26
C GLY A 247 53.46 -21.93 -3.75
N GLY A 248 53.10 -20.80 -4.35
CA GLY A 248 53.39 -20.52 -5.75
C GLY A 248 54.83 -20.06 -5.99
N VAL A 249 55.35 -20.37 -7.18
CA VAL A 249 56.61 -19.82 -7.72
C VAL A 249 56.31 -19.08 -9.02
N LYS A 250 57.17 -18.13 -9.41
CA LYS A 250 57.07 -17.48 -10.72
C LYS A 250 57.78 -18.34 -11.78
N GLN A 251 57.49 -18.09 -13.06
CA GLN A 251 58.22 -18.72 -14.15
C GLN A 251 59.63 -18.11 -14.26
N GLY A 252 60.65 -18.95 -14.45
CA GLY A 252 62.02 -18.52 -14.71
C GLY A 252 62.16 -17.83 -16.07
N VAL A 253 63.14 -16.94 -16.16
CA VAL A 253 63.58 -16.36 -17.44
C VAL A 253 64.21 -17.45 -18.30
N LYS A 254 63.95 -17.41 -19.61
CA LYS A 254 64.53 -18.35 -20.59
C LYS A 254 66.07 -18.31 -20.53
N VAL A 255 66.68 -19.49 -20.47
CA VAL A 255 68.13 -19.71 -20.61
C VAL A 255 68.33 -20.67 -21.77
N ASP A 256 69.07 -20.25 -22.82
CA ASP A 256 69.35 -21.14 -23.95
C ASP A 256 70.33 -22.25 -23.57
N ASP A 257 70.25 -23.39 -24.28
CA ASP A 257 71.11 -24.55 -24.07
C ASP A 257 72.60 -24.24 -24.29
N ALA A 258 73.46 -25.06 -23.68
CA ALA A 258 74.90 -25.00 -23.89
C ALA A 258 75.26 -25.53 -25.29
N THR A 259 76.21 -24.87 -25.94
CA THR A 259 76.67 -25.18 -27.30
C THR A 259 78.02 -25.91 -27.30
N GLY A 260 78.71 -25.98 -26.16
CA GLY A 260 79.96 -26.72 -25.99
C GLY A 260 80.34 -26.92 -24.51
N GLN A 261 81.55 -27.42 -24.27
CA GLN A 261 82.04 -27.58 -22.88
C GLN A 261 82.46 -26.24 -22.26
N GLU A 262 82.87 -25.28 -23.09
CA GLU A 262 83.40 -23.98 -22.68
C GLU A 262 82.30 -23.02 -22.15
N ASP A 263 81.07 -23.12 -22.66
CA ASP A 263 79.94 -22.27 -22.24
C ASP A 263 79.03 -22.91 -21.17
N ALA A 264 79.22 -24.21 -20.88
CA ALA A 264 78.40 -24.97 -19.93
C ALA A 264 78.36 -24.35 -18.53
N HIS A 265 79.49 -23.88 -18.00
CA HIS A 265 79.53 -23.24 -16.67
C HIS A 265 78.73 -21.93 -16.65
N THR A 266 78.83 -21.14 -17.72
CA THR A 266 78.11 -19.87 -17.87
C THR A 266 76.60 -20.10 -17.93
N LYS A 267 76.15 -21.09 -18.71
CA LYS A 267 74.73 -21.45 -18.81
C LYS A 267 74.17 -22.00 -17.51
N LEU A 268 74.94 -22.80 -16.78
CA LEU A 268 74.56 -23.30 -15.46
C LEU A 268 74.33 -22.14 -14.46
N ASN A 269 75.25 -21.18 -14.41
CA ASN A 269 75.10 -20.01 -13.54
C ASN A 269 73.89 -19.15 -13.92
N ALA A 270 73.62 -18.99 -15.22
CA ALA A 270 72.45 -18.28 -15.72
C ALA A 270 71.14 -18.98 -15.34
N LEU A 271 71.09 -20.32 -15.41
CA LEU A 271 69.96 -21.11 -14.95
C LEU A 271 69.73 -20.95 -13.44
N LEU A 272 70.80 -21.07 -12.64
CA LEU A 272 70.71 -20.88 -11.19
C LEU A 272 70.22 -19.46 -10.83
N ALA A 273 70.67 -18.43 -11.54
CA ALA A 273 70.19 -17.07 -11.35
C ALA A 273 68.69 -16.95 -11.69
N SER A 274 68.27 -17.49 -12.83
CA SER A 274 66.85 -17.50 -13.26
C SER A 274 65.94 -18.17 -12.22
N LEU A 275 66.35 -19.33 -11.70
CA LEU A 275 65.58 -20.08 -10.69
C LEU A 275 65.51 -19.37 -9.34
N ARG A 276 66.57 -18.67 -8.91
CA ARG A 276 66.56 -17.85 -7.68
C ARG A 276 65.64 -16.66 -7.82
N THR A 277 65.74 -15.92 -8.93
CA THR A 277 64.88 -14.75 -9.20
C THR A 277 63.40 -15.14 -9.28
N ALA A 278 63.10 -16.34 -9.79
CA ALA A 278 61.76 -16.89 -9.86
C ALA A 278 61.21 -17.41 -8.51
N GLY A 279 62.05 -17.48 -7.47
CA GLY A 279 61.70 -18.00 -6.15
C GLY A 279 61.56 -19.53 -6.12
N VAL A 280 62.13 -20.24 -7.09
CA VAL A 280 62.09 -21.71 -7.19
C VAL A 280 63.09 -22.36 -6.24
N ILE A 281 64.25 -21.72 -6.07
CA ILE A 281 65.29 -22.14 -5.14
C ILE A 281 65.67 -20.97 -4.23
N ALA A 282 66.14 -21.27 -3.03
CA ALA A 282 66.57 -20.26 -2.08
C ALA A 282 67.68 -19.37 -2.66
N SER A 283 67.51 -18.06 -2.54
CA SER A 283 68.62 -17.12 -2.66
C SER A 283 69.56 -17.32 -1.48
N LYS A 284 70.87 -17.31 -1.73
CA LYS A 284 71.87 -17.24 -0.65
C LYS A 284 71.72 -15.95 0.13
#